data_AF-A0A484LCE4-F1
#
_entry.id   AF-A0A484LCE4-F1
#
_cell.length_a   1.000
_cell.length_b   1.000
_cell.length_c   1.000
_cell.angle_alpha   90.00
_cell.angle_beta   90.00
_cell.angle_gamma   90.00
#
_symmetry.space_group_name_H-M   'P 1'
#
loop_
_entity.id
_entity.type
_entity.pdbx_description
1 polymer ?
#
loop_
_entity_poly.entity_id
_entity_poly.type
_entity_poly.pdbx_seq_one_letter_code
_entity_poly.pdbx_strand_id
1 'polypeptide(L)'
;MDTPNLEFISHDSIDPITFVCKGPTFKLKDAYIDLILDNRGEKWFNGLLKFLAKLRWTETLSLCVDSERDVIIPEMLRMKRRPPLYSVKHLKIELYVSRLKNSFELIRSLLRLAPCPETISICIYGSLALNKKLTAGTPIP
;
A
#
# COMPACT_ATOMS: atom_id res chain seq x y z
N MET A 1 22.61 -24.97 0.92
CA MET A 1 21.45 -24.56 0.09
C MET A 1 21.23 -23.09 0.38
N ASP A 2 22.01 -22.23 -0.28
CA ASP A 2 21.83 -20.78 -0.20
C ASP A 2 20.48 -20.45 -0.81
N THR A 3 19.56 -19.99 0.05
CA THR A 3 18.29 -19.43 -0.43
C THR A 3 18.67 -18.13 -1.14
N PRO A 4 18.28 -17.91 -2.41
CA PRO A 4 18.62 -16.66 -3.08
C PRO A 4 18.13 -15.52 -2.19
N ASN A 5 19.06 -14.71 -1.70
CA ASN A 5 18.74 -13.53 -0.91
C ASN A 5 17.99 -12.59 -1.86
N LEU A 6 16.68 -12.71 -1.87
CA LEU A 6 15.82 -11.85 -2.65
C LEU A 6 15.86 -10.50 -1.94
N GLU A 7 16.70 -9.59 -2.43
CA GLU A 7 16.94 -8.30 -1.78
C GLU A 7 15.80 -7.32 -2.06
N PHE A 8 15.16 -7.45 -3.23
CA PHE A 8 14.12 -6.56 -3.71
C PHE A 8 13.01 -7.29 -4.45
N ILE A 9 11.76 -6.89 -4.20
CA ILE A 9 10.61 -7.24 -5.03
C ILE A 9 9.94 -5.93 -5.46
N SER A 10 9.71 -5.78 -6.77
CA SER A 10 8.73 -4.84 -7.33
C SER A 10 7.63 -5.66 -7.96
N HIS A 11 6.39 -5.44 -7.55
CA HIS A 11 5.26 -6.10 -8.18
C HIS A 11 4.15 -5.09 -8.41
N ASP A 12 3.84 -4.93 -9.70
CA ASP A 12 2.78 -4.05 -10.15
C ASP A 12 1.46 -4.78 -10.03
N SER A 13 0.40 -4.06 -9.62
CA SER A 13 -0.94 -4.62 -9.62
C SER A 13 -1.03 -5.99 -8.92
N ILE A 14 -0.73 -6.06 -7.62
CA ILE A 14 -1.08 -7.23 -6.79
C ILE A 14 -2.51 -7.10 -6.28
N ASP A 15 -3.35 -8.10 -6.55
CA ASP A 15 -4.57 -8.31 -5.76
C ASP A 15 -4.21 -9.07 -4.47
N PRO A 16 -4.40 -8.46 -3.27
CA PRO A 16 -4.08 -9.09 -2.00
C PRO A 16 -4.85 -10.38 -1.72
N ILE A 17 -5.97 -10.62 -2.42
CA ILE A 17 -6.81 -11.81 -2.27
C ILE A 17 -6.20 -13.00 -3.02
N THR A 18 -5.63 -12.76 -4.21
CA THR A 18 -5.13 -13.82 -5.10
C THR A 18 -3.64 -14.11 -4.92
N PHE A 19 -2.92 -13.28 -4.15
CA PHE A 19 -1.51 -13.54 -3.85
C PHE A 19 -1.33 -14.79 -2.98
N VAL A 20 -0.99 -15.91 -3.63
CA VAL A 20 -0.69 -17.19 -2.98
C VAL A 20 0.83 -17.41 -2.99
N CYS A 21 1.52 -16.97 -1.95
CA CYS A 21 2.89 -17.40 -1.71
C CYS A 21 2.91 -18.59 -0.73
N LYS A 22 3.18 -19.79 -1.29
CA LYS A 22 3.44 -21.01 -0.51
C LYS A 22 4.90 -21.00 -0.06
N GLY A 23 5.18 -20.36 1.08
CA GLY A 23 6.53 -20.27 1.64
C GLY A 23 6.59 -19.54 2.99
N PRO A 24 7.74 -19.62 3.69
CA PRO A 24 8.01 -18.79 4.86
C PRO A 24 7.96 -17.31 4.50
N THR A 25 7.78 -16.45 5.51
CA THR A 25 7.70 -15.00 5.31
C THR A 25 8.96 -14.47 4.64
N PHE A 26 8.80 -13.53 3.71
CA PHE A 26 9.91 -12.95 2.98
C PHE A 26 10.76 -12.10 3.94
N LYS A 27 12.08 -12.29 3.88
CA LYS A 27 13.05 -11.42 4.55
C LYS A 27 13.74 -10.62 3.45
N LEU A 28 13.09 -9.55 3.03
CA LEU A 28 13.58 -8.66 1.99
C LEU A 28 14.28 -7.48 2.64
N LYS A 29 15.26 -6.90 1.95
CA LYS A 29 15.79 -5.60 2.36
C LYS A 29 14.78 -4.51 1.99
N ASP A 30 14.33 -4.55 0.74
CA ASP A 30 13.42 -3.56 0.19
C ASP A 30 12.24 -4.26 -0.52
N ALA A 31 11.03 -3.73 -0.39
CA ALA A 31 9.86 -4.19 -1.14
C ALA A 31 9.06 -2.99 -1.64
N TYR A 32 8.73 -3.01 -2.92
CA TYR A 32 7.81 -2.07 -3.55
C TYR A 32 6.60 -2.86 -4.06
N ILE A 33 5.43 -2.54 -3.53
CA ILE A 33 4.18 -3.21 -3.87
C ILE A 33 3.17 -2.18 -4.35
N ASP A 34 2.68 -2.36 -5.57
CA ASP A 34 1.55 -1.62 -6.09
C ASP A 34 0.29 -2.50 -6.05
N LEU A 35 -0.77 -2.01 -5.39
CA LEU A 35 -1.97 -2.79 -5.10
C LEU A 35 -3.05 -2.61 -6.17
N ILE A 36 -3.64 -3.71 -6.67
CA ILE A 36 -4.79 -3.64 -7.59
C ILE A 36 -5.97 -2.99 -6.89
N LEU A 37 -6.57 -2.09 -7.65
CA LEU A 37 -7.66 -1.21 -7.29
C LEU A 37 -8.99 -1.85 -7.68
N ASP A 38 -9.45 -2.85 -6.95
CA ASP A 38 -10.87 -3.19 -7.03
C ASP A 38 -11.46 -3.80 -5.75
N ASN A 39 -12.69 -3.39 -5.47
CA ASN A 39 -13.60 -3.90 -4.46
C ASN A 39 -13.07 -3.94 -3.00
N ARG A 40 -13.04 -2.75 -2.36
CA ARG A 40 -12.55 -2.46 -0.98
C ARG A 40 -13.46 -2.99 0.15
N GLY A 41 -14.04 -4.18 -0.03
CA GLY A 41 -14.85 -4.85 0.98
C GLY A 41 -14.01 -5.50 2.08
N GLU A 42 -14.66 -6.03 3.11
CA GLU A 42 -14.01 -6.71 4.23
C GLU A 42 -13.08 -7.86 3.79
N LYS A 43 -13.46 -8.59 2.72
CA LYS A 43 -12.65 -9.67 2.15
C LYS A 43 -11.31 -9.16 1.62
N TRP A 44 -11.31 -8.01 0.95
CA TRP A 44 -10.11 -7.40 0.40
C TRP A 44 -9.16 -6.95 1.52
N PHE A 45 -9.66 -6.25 2.54
CA PHE A 45 -8.84 -5.86 3.69
C PHE A 45 -8.29 -7.08 4.44
N ASN A 46 -9.07 -8.15 4.56
CA ASN A 46 -8.59 -9.40 5.14
C ASN A 46 -7.45 -10.04 4.32
N GLY A 47 -7.55 -9.98 2.99
CA GLY A 47 -6.49 -10.37 2.06
C GLY A 47 -5.24 -9.52 2.24
N LEU A 48 -5.42 -8.19 2.26
CA LEU A 48 -4.34 -7.22 2.48
C LEU A 48 -3.58 -7.50 3.78
N LEU A 49 -4.29 -7.70 4.90
CA LEU A 49 -3.62 -8.01 6.17
C LEU A 49 -2.84 -9.33 6.14
N LYS A 50 -3.35 -10.36 5.43
CA LYS A 50 -2.63 -11.62 5.26
C LYS A 50 -1.40 -11.45 4.37
N PHE A 51 -1.52 -10.65 3.31
CA PHE A 51 -0.43 -10.30 2.41
C PHE A 51 0.67 -9.53 3.14
N LEU A 52 0.33 -8.45 3.84
CA LEU A 52 1.27 -7.66 4.63
C LEU A 52 1.99 -8.50 5.69
N ALA A 53 1.29 -9.45 6.33
CA ALA A 53 1.92 -10.36 7.30
C ALA A 53 3.04 -11.23 6.68
N LYS A 54 3.04 -11.44 5.36
CA LYS A 54 4.14 -12.13 4.65
C LYS A 54 5.38 -11.25 4.47
N LEU A 55 5.22 -9.93 4.50
CA LEU A 55 6.27 -8.92 4.38
C LEU A 55 6.76 -8.42 5.76
N ARG A 56 6.36 -9.09 6.84
CA ARG A 56 6.64 -8.64 8.22
C ARG A 56 8.12 -8.47 8.56
N TRP A 57 9.02 -9.16 7.86
CA TRP A 57 10.48 -9.10 8.07
C TRP A 57 11.20 -8.25 7.04
N THR A 58 10.45 -7.52 6.21
CA THR A 58 11.03 -6.56 5.27
C THR A 58 11.56 -5.36 6.04
N GLU A 59 12.74 -4.87 5.72
CA GLU A 59 13.30 -3.68 6.36
C GLU A 59 12.62 -2.39 5.86
N THR A 60 12.55 -2.20 4.54
CA THR A 60 11.86 -1.09 3.88
C THR A 60 10.68 -1.57 3.05
N LEU A 61 9.47 -1.10 3.36
CA LEU A 61 8.26 -1.41 2.60
C LEU A 61 7.68 -0.13 1.99
N SER A 62 7.53 -0.13 0.67
CA SER A 62 6.80 0.88 -0.09
C SER A 62 5.50 0.29 -0.62
N LEU A 63 4.37 0.91 -0.25
CA LEU A 63 3.04 0.55 -0.74
C LEU A 63 2.51 1.67 -1.63
N CYS A 64 2.24 1.35 -2.88
CA CYS A 64 1.57 2.23 -3.81
C CYS A 64 0.06 1.95 -3.80
N VAL A 65 -0.71 2.99 -3.53
CA VAL A 65 -2.17 2.93 -3.44
C VAL A 65 -2.81 4.16 -4.09
N ASP A 66 -4.06 4.02 -4.51
CA ASP A 66 -4.80 5.11 -5.16
C ASP A 66 -5.22 6.19 -4.17
N SER A 67 -5.65 5.77 -2.98
CA SER A 67 -6.17 6.65 -1.95
C SER A 67 -5.77 6.23 -0.53
N GLU A 68 -5.70 7.20 0.38
CA GLU A 68 -5.55 6.96 1.83
C GLU A 68 -6.54 5.91 2.38
N ARG A 69 -7.72 5.77 1.77
CA ARG A 69 -8.75 4.80 2.18
C ARG A 69 -8.30 3.34 2.01
N ASP A 70 -7.33 3.07 1.15
CA ASP A 70 -6.82 1.71 0.88
C ASP A 70 -5.94 1.16 2.01
N VAL A 71 -5.44 2.06 2.85
CA VAL A 71 -4.58 1.74 3.99
C VAL A 71 -5.23 2.06 5.33
N ILE A 72 -6.39 2.74 5.33
CA ILE A 72 -7.22 2.94 6.51
C ILE A 72 -8.01 1.66 6.78
N ILE A 73 -7.56 0.89 7.78
CA ILE A 73 -8.21 -0.37 8.16
C ILE A 73 -9.59 -0.07 8.80
N PRO A 74 -10.68 -0.70 8.31
CA PRO A 74 -12.01 -0.58 8.89
C PRO A 74 -12.05 -1.03 10.36
N GLU A 75 -12.86 -0.35 11.18
CA GLU A 75 -12.93 -0.57 12.62
C GLU A 75 -13.18 -2.02 13.04
N MET A 76 -14.08 -2.69 12.32
CA MET A 76 -14.46 -4.08 12.57
C MET A 76 -13.29 -5.06 12.46
N LEU A 77 -12.24 -4.71 11.70
CA LEU A 77 -11.03 -5.52 11.52
C LEU A 77 -9.91 -5.15 12.51
N ARG A 78 -10.05 -4.04 13.24
CA ARG A 78 -9.01 -3.50 14.16
C ARG A 78 -8.78 -4.36 15.40
N MET A 79 -9.75 -5.18 15.81
CA MET A 79 -9.74 -5.82 17.14
C MET A 79 -9.15 -7.24 17.19
N LYS A 80 -8.82 -7.87 16.06
CA LYS A 80 -8.58 -9.33 16.02
C LYS A 80 -7.16 -9.79 15.65
N ARG A 81 -6.23 -8.89 15.30
CA ARG A 81 -4.93 -9.31 14.73
C ARG A 81 -3.75 -8.54 15.30
N ARG A 82 -2.62 -9.24 15.44
CA ARG A 82 -1.31 -8.61 15.70
C ARG A 82 -0.94 -7.72 14.50
N PRO A 83 -0.20 -6.62 14.72
CA PRO A 83 0.26 -5.78 13.63
C PRO A 83 1.06 -6.59 12.60
N PRO A 84 0.66 -6.60 11.32
CA PRO A 84 1.30 -7.44 10.30
C PRO A 84 2.73 -7.03 9.97
N LEU A 85 3.13 -5.77 10.23
CA LEU A 85 4.41 -5.20 9.82
C LEU A 85 5.30 -4.82 11.02
N TYR A 86 5.29 -5.63 12.08
CA TYR A 86 5.97 -5.29 13.34
C TYR A 86 7.50 -5.18 13.28
N SER A 87 8.17 -5.71 12.25
CA SER A 87 9.63 -5.56 12.06
C SER A 87 10.01 -4.62 10.92
N VAL A 88 9.04 -3.98 10.25
CA VAL A 88 9.33 -2.99 9.22
C VAL A 88 9.88 -1.73 9.89
N LYS A 89 11.06 -1.29 9.44
CA LYS A 89 11.71 -0.06 9.95
C LYS A 89 11.27 1.16 9.16
N HIS A 90 11.18 1.03 7.84
CA HIS A 90 10.88 2.14 6.95
C HIS A 90 9.60 1.84 6.18
N LEU A 91 8.53 2.57 6.49
CA LEU A 91 7.23 2.42 5.83
C LEU A 91 6.96 3.63 4.93
N LYS A 92 6.89 3.41 3.62
CA LYS A 92 6.57 4.43 2.62
C LYS A 92 5.20 4.16 2.00
N ILE A 93 4.34 5.17 1.97
CA ILE A 93 3.05 5.14 1.30
C ILE A 93 3.06 6.12 0.14
N GLU A 94 2.75 5.63 -1.05
CA GLU A 94 2.68 6.40 -2.28
C GLU A 94 1.21 6.49 -2.73
N LEU A 95 0.71 7.72 -2.89
CA LEU A 95 -0.70 8.02 -3.21
C LEU A 95 -0.81 8.61 -4.63
N TYR A 96 -1.53 7.96 -5.56
CA TYR A 96 -1.60 8.39 -6.97
C TYR A 96 -2.65 9.45 -7.30
N VAL A 97 -3.85 9.39 -6.72
CA VAL A 97 -5.00 10.19 -7.19
C VAL A 97 -5.62 11.03 -6.07
N SER A 98 -5.16 10.86 -4.83
CA SER A 98 -5.82 11.48 -3.69
C SER A 98 -5.26 12.84 -3.29
N ARG A 99 -6.18 13.78 -3.01
CA ARG A 99 -5.94 14.79 -1.98
C ARG A 99 -6.00 14.06 -0.65
N LEU A 100 -4.91 14.04 0.11
CA LEU A 100 -4.89 13.52 1.48
C LEU A 100 -5.92 14.31 2.30
N LYS A 101 -7.01 13.66 2.72
CA LYS A 101 -8.10 14.32 3.46
C LYS A 101 -7.98 14.07 4.96
N ASN A 102 -7.49 12.90 5.35
CA ASN A 102 -7.41 12.50 6.75
C ASN A 102 -6.03 11.91 7.07
N SER A 103 -5.02 12.79 7.08
CA SER A 103 -3.63 12.43 7.43
C SER A 103 -3.52 11.77 8.81
N PHE A 104 -4.32 12.21 9.78
CA PHE A 104 -4.28 11.68 11.14
C PHE A 104 -4.82 10.24 11.21
N GLU A 105 -5.96 9.96 10.56
CA GLU A 105 -6.49 8.59 10.50
C GLU A 105 -5.60 7.66 9.68
N LEU A 106 -4.98 8.19 8.61
CA LEU A 106 -3.97 7.48 7.84
C LEU A 106 -2.80 7.08 8.75
N ILE A 107 -2.12 8.03 9.40
CA ILE A 107 -0.98 7.76 10.28
C ILE A 107 -1.36 6.79 11.39
N ARG A 108 -2.53 6.97 12.02
CA ARG A 108 -3.03 6.04 13.04
C ARG A 108 -3.22 4.63 12.49
N SER A 109 -3.67 4.49 11.25
CA SER A 109 -3.83 3.19 10.60
C SER A 109 -2.48 2.56 10.24
N LEU A 110 -1.51 3.36 9.78
CA LEU A 110 -0.14 2.91 9.52
C LEU A 110 0.54 2.43 10.80
N LEU A 111 0.39 3.15 11.91
CA LEU A 111 0.93 2.73 13.22
C LEU A 111 0.27 1.45 13.76
N ARG A 112 -0.95 1.13 13.32
CA ARG A 112 -1.57 -0.17 13.64
C ARG A 112 -1.02 -1.30 12.78
N LEU A 113 -0.55 -1.00 11.58
CA LEU A 113 0.11 -1.98 10.70
C LEU A 113 1.55 -2.24 11.15
N ALA A 114 2.30 -1.16 11.35
CA ALA A 114 3.68 -1.13 11.82
C ALA A 114 3.74 -0.26 13.09
N PRO A 115 3.80 -0.85 14.30
CA PRO A 115 3.76 -0.12 15.57
C PRO A 115 5.06 0.59 15.93
N CYS A 116 6.20 0.15 15.39
CA CYS A 116 7.52 0.67 15.74
C CYS A 116 8.41 0.99 14.51
N PRO A 117 7.91 1.74 13.51
CA PRO A 117 8.76 2.13 12.39
C PRO A 117 9.74 3.20 12.87
N GLU A 118 10.97 3.13 12.36
CA GLU A 118 11.96 4.20 12.51
C GLU A 118 11.56 5.41 11.64
N THR A 119 10.98 5.15 10.46
CA THR A 119 10.50 6.20 9.56
C THR A 119 9.15 5.84 8.94
N ILE A 120 8.28 6.85 8.81
CA ILE A 120 7.06 6.80 7.99
C ILE A 120 7.17 7.93 6.98
N SER A 121 7.00 7.61 5.69
CA SER A 121 7.00 8.58 4.61
C SER A 121 5.70 8.48 3.81
N ILE A 122 5.07 9.61 3.52
CA ILE A 122 3.86 9.68 2.71
C ILE A 122 4.16 10.59 1.53
N CYS A 123 4.15 10.01 0.33
CA CYS A 123 4.37 10.71 -0.93
C CYS A 123 3.04 10.82 -1.68
N ILE A 124 2.68 12.04 -2.08
CA ILE A 124 1.46 12.28 -2.86
C ILE A 124 1.90 12.64 -4.28
N TYR A 125 1.58 11.78 -5.23
CA TYR A 125 1.74 12.05 -6.64
C TYR A 125 0.47 12.73 -7.13
N GLY A 126 0.61 13.94 -7.68
CA GLY A 126 -0.50 14.60 -8.34
C GLY A 126 -0.75 13.94 -9.69
N SER A 127 -1.98 13.50 -9.95
CA SER A 127 -2.42 13.33 -11.34
C SER A 127 -2.26 14.68 -12.04
N LEU A 128 -1.27 14.79 -12.92
CA LEU A 128 -1.30 15.76 -14.01
C LEU A 128 -2.49 15.32 -14.89
N ALA A 129 -3.70 15.69 -14.48
CA ALA A 129 -4.84 15.63 -15.36
C ALA A 129 -4.43 16.42 -16.60
N LEU A 130 -4.18 15.68 -17.67
CA LEU A 130 -3.91 16.17 -19.00
C LEU A 130 -5.12 17.01 -19.36
N ASN A 131 -5.08 18.31 -19.07
CA ASN A 131 -6.02 19.28 -19.57
C ASN A 131 -5.77 19.41 -21.08
N LYS A 132 -6.11 18.37 -21.85
CA LYS A 132 -6.56 18.56 -23.21
C LYS A 132 -7.91 19.26 -23.09
N LYS A 133 -7.85 20.58 -22.85
CA LYS A 133 -8.88 21.50 -23.32
C LYS A 133 -9.10 21.11 -24.77
N LEU A 134 -10.23 20.46 -25.06
CA LEU A 134 -10.78 20.46 -26.40
C LEU A 134 -10.84 21.94 -26.80
N THR A 135 -9.95 22.36 -27.68
CA THR A 135 -10.17 23.54 -28.49
C THR A 135 -11.34 23.21 -29.40
N ALA A 136 -12.55 23.37 -28.87
CA ALA A 136 -13.74 23.50 -29.69
C ALA A 136 -13.57 24.80 -30.47
N GLY A 137 -13.13 24.67 -31.72
CA GLY A 137 -13.21 25.76 -32.67
C GLY A 137 -14.69 26.07 -32.92
N THR A 138 -15.13 27.24 -32.47
CA THR A 138 -16.33 27.87 -32.98
C THR A 138 -16.06 28.38 -34.39
N PRO A 139 -16.87 28.01 -35.41
CA PRO A 139 -16.96 28.81 -36.62
C PRO A 139 -17.85 30.03 -36.33
N ILE A 140 -17.34 31.19 -36.69
CA ILE A 140 -18.05 32.48 -36.68
C ILE A 140 -18.99 32.49 -37.90
N PRO A 141 -20.28 32.88 -37.78
CA PRO A 141 -21.10 33.22 -38.94
C PRO A 141 -20.67 34.55 -39.58
#